data_AF-G8G264-F1
#
_entry.id   AF-G8G264-F1
#
_cell.length_a   1.000
_cell.length_b   1.000
_cell.length_c   1.000
_cell.angle_alpha   90.00
_cell.angle_beta   90.00
_cell.angle_gamma   90.00
#
_symmetry.space_group_name_H-M   'P 1'
#
loop_
_entity.id
_entity.type
_entity.pdbx_description
1 polymer ?
#
loop_
_entity_poly.entity_id
_entity_poly.type
_entity_poly.pdbx_seq_one_letter_code
_entity_poly.pdbx_strand_id
1 'polypeptide(L)'
;SSLLMDKWKYYLVNFWECYFYIWAQPRRIHINQLSNNSLDFLGYRSSIRLKPSMVRSQMIENSFLIENASKKFDTLVPITPMIESLSKAKFCNVLGHPMSKSVWGSLSDSDIIERFGRIYRNLSHYYSGSLKKITLYRIKYILRLSCARTLA
;
A
#
# COMPACT_ATOMS: atom_id res chain seq x y z
N SER A 1 -23.67 19.23 -10.83
CA SER A 1 -22.63 18.24 -11.21
C SER A 1 -22.79 16.87 -10.53
N SER A 2 -23.92 16.56 -9.88
CA SER A 2 -24.20 15.26 -9.21
C SER A 2 -24.76 14.17 -10.13
N LEU A 3 -25.42 14.52 -11.23
CA LEU A 3 -26.16 13.57 -12.10
C LEU A 3 -25.29 12.50 -12.79
N LEU A 4 -24.07 12.82 -13.19
CA LEU A 4 -23.17 11.85 -13.84
C LEU A 4 -22.66 10.80 -12.85
N MET A 5 -22.28 11.23 -11.65
CA MET A 5 -21.76 10.35 -10.60
C MET A 5 -22.76 9.28 -10.19
N ASP A 6 -24.04 9.64 -10.08
CA ASP A 6 -25.09 8.69 -9.69
C ASP A 6 -25.46 7.73 -10.83
N LYS A 7 -25.41 8.17 -12.10
CA LYS A 7 -25.52 7.27 -13.26
C LYS A 7 -24.38 6.25 -13.31
N TRP A 8 -23.14 6.68 -13.12
CA TRP A 8 -21.98 5.79 -13.10
C TRP A 8 -22.06 4.73 -12.00
N LYS A 9 -22.51 5.11 -10.80
CA LYS A 9 -22.76 4.15 -9.71
C LYS A 9 -23.79 3.10 -10.11
N TYR A 10 -24.92 3.54 -10.68
CA TYR A 10 -25.99 2.63 -11.11
C TYR A 10 -25.48 1.61 -12.15
N TYR A 11 -24.75 2.06 -13.17
CA TYR A 11 -24.18 1.17 -14.17
C TYR A 11 -23.14 0.20 -13.58
N LEU A 12 -22.32 0.64 -12.62
CA LEU A 12 -21.35 -0.22 -11.95
C LEU A 12 -22.03 -1.31 -11.12
N VAL A 13 -23.05 -0.96 -10.33
CA VAL A 13 -23.80 -1.93 -9.53
C VAL A 13 -24.51 -2.93 -10.43
N ASN A 14 -25.20 -2.44 -11.48
CA ASN A 14 -25.93 -3.30 -12.42
C ASN A 14 -24.98 -4.22 -13.20
N PHE A 15 -23.80 -3.72 -13.59
CA PHE A 15 -22.78 -4.55 -14.24
C PHE A 15 -22.27 -5.66 -13.31
N TRP A 16 -22.00 -5.36 -12.04
CA TRP A 16 -21.52 -6.35 -11.08
C TRP A 16 -22.58 -7.41 -10.76
N GLU A 17 -23.84 -6.99 -10.60
CA GLU A 17 -24.97 -7.91 -10.40
C GLU A 17 -25.19 -8.81 -11.62
N CYS A 18 -25.19 -8.25 -12.84
CA CYS A 18 -25.40 -9.02 -14.07
C CYS A 18 -24.23 -9.97 -14.40
N TYR A 19 -22.99 -9.56 -14.15
CA TYR A 19 -21.81 -10.30 -14.62
C TYR A 19 -21.27 -11.28 -13.59
N PHE A 20 -21.32 -10.93 -12.30
CA PHE A 20 -20.77 -11.76 -11.22
C PHE A 20 -21.84 -12.43 -10.36
N TYR A 21 -23.13 -12.14 -10.57
CA TYR A 21 -24.23 -12.59 -9.70
C TYR A 21 -24.01 -12.23 -8.22
N ILE A 22 -23.21 -11.19 -7.95
CA ILE A 22 -22.91 -10.71 -6.60
C ILE A 22 -23.98 -9.67 -6.25
N TRP A 23 -24.92 -10.03 -5.37
CA TRP A 23 -25.88 -9.08 -4.80
C TRP A 23 -25.15 -8.17 -3.81
N ALA A 24 -24.59 -7.07 -4.28
CA ALA A 24 -23.94 -6.09 -3.42
C ALA A 24 -25.03 -5.32 -2.66
N GLN A 25 -25.31 -5.64 -1.39
CA GLN A 25 -26.23 -4.87 -0.55
C GLN A 25 -25.82 -3.37 -0.56
N PRO A 26 -26.49 -2.48 -1.33
CA PRO A 26 -26.00 -1.12 -1.53
C PRO A 26 -26.15 -0.30 -0.24
N ARG A 27 -27.08 -0.70 0.62
CA ARG A 27 -27.46 -0.02 1.86
C ARG A 27 -26.35 -0.04 2.94
N ARG A 28 -25.41 -0.99 2.87
CA ARG A 28 -24.27 -1.10 3.81
C ARG A 28 -22.99 -0.46 3.30
N ILE A 29 -22.85 -0.29 1.99
CA ILE A 29 -21.75 0.49 1.41
C ILE A 29 -22.18 1.96 1.55
N HIS A 30 -22.14 2.48 2.78
CA HIS A 30 -22.00 3.91 2.94
C HIS A 30 -20.68 4.25 2.25
N ILE A 31 -20.80 4.74 1.01
CA ILE A 31 -19.80 5.61 0.41
C ILE A 31 -19.80 6.81 1.35
N ASN A 32 -19.15 6.67 2.52
CA ASN A 32 -18.60 7.79 3.24
C ASN A 32 -17.84 8.48 2.13
N GLN A 33 -18.43 9.58 1.65
CA GLN A 33 -17.80 10.57 0.80
C GLN A 33 -16.32 10.52 1.15
N LEU A 34 -15.43 10.22 0.19
CA LEU A 34 -13.97 10.02 0.39
C LEU A 34 -13.34 11.29 1.00
N SER A 35 -13.76 11.62 2.22
CA SER A 35 -13.66 12.89 2.92
C SER A 35 -12.45 12.88 3.83
N ASN A 36 -11.92 11.69 4.10
CA ASN A 36 -10.58 11.51 4.62
C ASN A 36 -9.67 11.24 3.42
N ASN A 37 -8.67 12.09 3.26
CA ASN A 37 -7.72 12.17 2.13
C ASN A 37 -6.86 10.91 1.89
N SER A 38 -7.23 9.74 2.42
CA SER A 38 -6.52 8.47 2.30
C SER A 38 -7.46 7.26 2.27
N LEU A 39 -7.16 6.31 1.38
CA LEU A 39 -7.84 5.04 1.18
C LEU A 39 -6.84 3.89 1.33
N ASP A 40 -7.13 2.93 2.20
CA ASP A 40 -6.35 1.69 2.32
C ASP A 40 -6.89 0.65 1.32
N PHE A 41 -6.06 0.25 0.34
CA PHE A 41 -6.42 -0.71 -0.71
C PHE A 41 -5.21 -1.53 -1.16
N LEU A 42 -5.38 -2.85 -1.34
CA LEU A 42 -4.32 -3.78 -1.78
C LEU A 42 -3.01 -3.64 -0.96
N GLY A 43 -3.09 -3.45 0.36
CA GLY A 43 -1.89 -3.27 1.20
C GLY A 43 -1.16 -1.95 1.03
N TYR A 44 -1.73 -1.01 0.27
CA TYR A 44 -1.27 0.38 0.15
C TYR A 44 -2.25 1.33 0.81
N ARG A 45 -1.72 2.35 1.48
CA ARG A 45 -2.46 3.54 1.86
C ARG A 45 -2.28 4.59 0.78
N SER A 46 -3.27 4.72 -0.09
CA SER A 46 -3.32 5.70 -1.17
C SER A 46 -3.87 7.01 -0.62
N SER A 47 -3.05 8.05 -0.55
CA SER A 47 -3.50 9.38 -0.15
C SER A 47 -3.55 10.35 -1.32
N ILE A 48 -4.61 11.14 -1.40
CA ILE A 48 -4.72 12.22 -2.39
C ILE A 48 -4.10 13.46 -1.73
N ARG A 49 -2.83 13.74 -2.05
CA ARG A 49 -2.19 14.98 -1.62
C ARG A 49 -2.33 15.99 -2.76
N LEU A 50 -3.06 17.08 -2.51
CA LEU A 50 -3.07 18.23 -3.39
C LEU A 50 -1.70 18.90 -3.27
N LYS A 51 -0.91 18.90 -4.35
CA LYS A 51 0.26 19.76 -4.46
C LYS A 51 -0.15 20.97 -5.29
N PRO A 52 -0.26 22.17 -4.70
CA PRO A 52 -0.38 23.38 -5.48
C PRO A 52 0.93 23.55 -6.27
N SER A 53 0.88 23.36 -7.58
CA SER A 53 1.98 23.74 -8.47
C SER A 53 1.70 25.17 -8.91
N MET A 54 2.53 26.09 -8.45
CA MET A 54 2.45 27.49 -8.85
C MET A 54 3.12 27.64 -10.21
N VAL A 55 2.32 27.80 -11.26
CA VAL A 55 2.83 28.07 -12.61
C VAL A 55 2.54 29.54 -12.92
N ARG A 56 3.59 30.34 -13.08
CA ARG A 56 3.49 31.76 -13.43
C ARG A 56 3.32 31.87 -14.94
N SER A 57 2.11 32.14 -15.42
CA SER A 57 1.90 32.47 -16.84
C SER A 57 2.16 33.95 -17.07
N GLN A 58 3.13 34.26 -17.92
CA GLN A 58 3.30 35.60 -18.47
C GLN A 58 2.43 35.69 -19.73
N MET A 59 1.21 36.23 -19.59
CA MET A 59 0.51 36.86 -20.72
C MET A 59 0.21 38.30 -20.35
N ILE A 60 0.73 39.19 -21.18
CA ILE A 60 0.51 40.64 -21.33
C ILE A 60 -0.07 41.33 -20.08
N GLU A 61 0.82 42.06 -19.39
CA GLU A 61 0.62 42.99 -18.27
C GLU A 61 0.01 42.50 -16.95
N ASN A 62 -0.66 41.35 -16.87
CA ASN A 62 -1.21 40.85 -15.62
C ASN A 62 -0.67 39.45 -15.29
N SER A 63 0.37 39.36 -14.46
CA SER A 63 0.84 38.06 -13.96
C SER A 63 -0.10 37.54 -12.88
N PHE A 64 -1.12 36.77 -13.26
CA PHE A 64 -1.98 36.04 -12.32
C PHE A 64 -1.32 34.71 -11.91
N LEU A 65 -1.47 34.36 -10.63
CA LEU A 65 -1.03 33.07 -10.09
C LEU A 65 -2.08 32.02 -10.40
N ILE A 66 -1.78 31.10 -11.33
CA ILE A 66 -2.61 29.90 -11.54
C ILE A 66 -2.12 28.83 -10.56
N GLU A 67 -2.86 28.60 -9.48
CA GLU A 67 -2.70 27.41 -8.65
C GLU A 67 -3.28 26.20 -9.38
N ASN A 68 -2.44 25.48 -10.12
CA ASN A 68 -2.81 24.16 -10.59
C ASN A 68 -2.62 23.18 -9.41
N ALA A 69 -3.70 22.85 -8.70
CA ALA A 69 -3.67 21.80 -7.69
C ALA A 69 -3.54 20.42 -8.36
N SER A 70 -2.31 20.00 -8.62
CA SER A 70 -2.05 18.64 -9.11
C SER A 70 -2.43 17.63 -8.01
N LYS A 71 -3.41 16.77 -8.29
CA LYS A 71 -3.80 15.67 -7.39
C LYS A 71 -2.73 14.58 -7.51
N LYS A 72 -1.76 14.55 -6.59
CA LYS A 72 -0.79 13.45 -6.54
C LYS A 72 -1.34 12.34 -5.65
N PHE A 73 -1.48 11.15 -6.22
CA PHE A 73 -1.74 9.94 -5.46
C PHE A 73 -0.42 9.47 -4.85
N ASP A 74 -0.27 9.66 -3.54
CA ASP A 74 0.85 9.13 -2.78
C ASP A 74 0.48 7.75 -2.24
N THR A 75 1.08 6.70 -2.80
CA THR A 75 0.96 5.31 -2.33
C THR A 75 1.98 5.02 -1.22
N LEU A 76 1.50 4.95 0.01
CA LEU A 76 2.31 4.68 1.19
C LEU A 76 2.12 3.24 1.65
N VAL A 77 3.21 2.53 1.94
CA VAL A 77 3.11 1.21 2.59
C VAL A 77 3.00 1.43 4.10
N PRO A 78 1.87 1.09 4.73
CA PRO A 78 1.72 1.19 6.18
C PRO A 78 2.64 0.17 6.88
N ILE A 79 3.58 0.66 7.70
CA ILE A 79 4.58 -0.17 8.39
C ILE A 79 3.91 -1.12 9.41
N THR A 80 2.93 -0.62 10.16
CA THR A 80 2.26 -1.35 11.24
C THR A 80 1.63 -2.67 10.81
N PRO A 81 0.72 -2.72 9.80
CA PRO A 81 0.13 -3.98 9.36
C PRO A 81 1.17 -4.93 8.74
N MET A 82 2.25 -4.38 8.20
CA MET A 82 3.34 -5.17 7.65
C MET A 82 4.17 -5.86 8.75
N ILE A 83 4.48 -5.15 9.84
CA ILE A 83 5.11 -5.74 11.04
C ILE A 83 4.17 -6.78 11.67
N GLU A 84 2.87 -6.49 11.76
CA GLU A 84 1.89 -7.43 12.30
C GLU A 84 1.79 -8.71 11.45
N SER A 85 1.85 -8.60 10.13
CA SER A 85 1.87 -9.78 9.24
C SER A 85 3.15 -10.60 9.42
N LEU A 86 4.31 -9.93 9.53
CA LEU A 86 5.59 -10.59 9.78
C LEU A 86 5.64 -11.24 11.18
N SER A 87 4.99 -10.64 12.17
CA SER A 87 4.96 -11.19 13.53
C SER A 87 4.05 -12.41 13.65
N LYS A 88 2.88 -12.39 12.99
CA LYS A 88 2.02 -13.58 12.83
C LYS A 88 2.78 -14.71 12.14
N ALA A 89 3.58 -14.37 11.13
CA ALA A 89 4.47 -15.31 10.47
C ALA A 89 5.76 -15.61 11.26
N LYS A 90 5.88 -15.19 12.53
CA LYS A 90 7.03 -15.42 13.44
C LYS A 90 8.41 -15.03 12.88
N PHE A 91 8.49 -14.00 12.03
CA PHE A 91 9.78 -13.42 11.60
C PHE A 91 10.27 -12.31 12.54
N CYS A 92 9.35 -11.65 13.23
CA CYS A 92 9.62 -10.65 14.26
C CYS A 92 8.61 -10.73 15.40
N ASN A 93 8.86 -10.03 16.50
CA ASN A 93 7.85 -9.84 17.53
C ASN A 93 6.88 -8.69 17.15
N VAL A 94 5.87 -8.46 17.99
CA VAL A 94 4.85 -7.40 17.78
C VAL A 94 5.47 -6.00 17.70
N LEU A 95 6.64 -5.78 18.34
CA LEU A 95 7.39 -4.52 18.30
C LEU A 95 8.26 -4.37 17.03
N GLY A 96 8.33 -5.42 16.20
CA GLY A 96 9.17 -5.46 15.00
C GLY A 96 10.63 -5.83 15.26
N HIS A 97 10.96 -6.40 16.42
CA HIS A 97 12.29 -6.97 16.67
C HIS A 97 12.42 -8.34 16.01
N PRO A 98 13.51 -8.62 15.26
CA PRO A 98 13.64 -9.86 14.50
C PRO A 98 13.77 -11.09 15.41
N MET A 99 13.13 -12.20 15.04
CA MET A 99 13.21 -13.47 15.77
C MET A 99 13.84 -14.55 14.89
N SER A 100 14.47 -15.55 15.50
CA SER A 100 14.93 -16.73 14.77
C SER A 100 13.74 -17.56 14.29
N LYS A 101 13.91 -18.22 13.15
CA LYS A 101 12.90 -19.08 12.54
C LYS A 101 13.22 -20.53 12.85
N SER A 102 13.14 -20.91 14.12
CA SER A 102 13.50 -22.25 14.62
C SER A 102 12.82 -23.41 13.89
N VAL A 103 11.59 -23.19 13.38
CA VAL A 103 10.86 -24.16 12.55
C VAL A 103 11.63 -24.55 11.28
N TRP A 104 12.51 -23.69 10.78
CA TRP A 104 13.36 -23.94 9.62
C TRP A 104 14.76 -24.44 9.98
N GLY A 105 15.07 -24.60 11.28
CA GLY A 105 16.38 -25.07 11.73
C GLY A 105 16.71 -26.51 11.32
N SER A 106 15.73 -27.27 10.84
CA SER A 106 15.94 -28.61 10.27
C SER A 106 16.27 -28.62 8.77
N LEU A 107 16.26 -27.45 8.11
CA LEU A 107 16.59 -27.31 6.68
C LEU A 107 18.09 -27.07 6.50
N SER A 108 18.59 -27.29 5.28
CA SER A 108 19.96 -26.88 4.94
C SER A 108 20.11 -25.36 4.94
N ASP A 109 21.31 -24.87 5.23
CA ASP A 109 21.60 -23.43 5.22
C ASP A 109 21.26 -22.78 3.87
N SER A 110 21.54 -23.48 2.76
CA SER A 110 21.17 -23.03 1.41
C SER A 110 19.66 -22.89 1.24
N ASP A 111 18.88 -23.85 1.73
CA ASP A 111 17.41 -23.81 1.62
C ASP A 111 16.82 -22.68 2.47
N ILE A 112 17.39 -22.44 3.66
CA ILE A 112 17.00 -21.34 4.54
C ILE A 112 17.23 -20.00 3.84
N ILE A 113 18.45 -19.80 3.31
CA ILE A 113 18.83 -18.57 2.59
C ILE A 113 17.93 -18.36 1.37
N GLU A 114 17.68 -19.41 0.58
CA GLU A 114 16.85 -19.31 -0.61
C GLU A 114 15.41 -18.91 -0.26
N ARG A 115 14.81 -19.51 0.77
CA ARG A 115 13.46 -19.18 1.24
C ARG A 115 13.35 -17.72 1.70
N PHE A 116 14.30 -17.25 2.52
CA PHE A 116 14.35 -15.84 2.94
C PHE A 116 14.54 -14.91 1.73
N GLY A 117 15.39 -15.29 0.78
CA GLY A 117 15.63 -14.55 -0.46
C GLY A 117 14.37 -14.40 -1.30
N ARG A 118 13.60 -15.48 -1.50
CA ARG A 118 12.32 -15.48 -2.24
C ARG A 118 11.30 -14.56 -1.58
N ILE A 119 11.17 -14.60 -0.25
CA ILE A 119 10.24 -13.73 0.49
C ILE A 119 10.61 -12.26 0.32
N TYR A 120 11.89 -11.91 0.53
CA TYR A 120 12.34 -10.54 0.38
C TYR A 120 12.14 -10.04 -1.06
N ARG A 121 12.46 -10.87 -2.06
CA ARG A 121 12.29 -10.53 -3.47
C ARG A 121 10.82 -10.26 -3.80
N ASN A 122 9.90 -11.14 -3.39
CA ASN A 122 8.47 -10.97 -3.61
C ASN A 122 7.93 -9.67 -2.97
N LEU A 123 8.31 -9.38 -1.73
CA LEU A 123 7.94 -8.13 -1.06
C LEU A 123 8.53 -6.89 -1.78
N SER A 124 9.79 -6.98 -2.21
CA SER A 124 10.44 -5.87 -2.92
C SER A 124 9.79 -5.58 -4.26
N HIS A 125 9.36 -6.61 -5.00
CA HIS A 125 8.63 -6.45 -6.25
C HIS A 125 7.25 -5.85 -6.00
N TYR A 126 6.49 -6.43 -5.06
CA TYR A 126 5.14 -5.98 -4.78
C TYR A 126 5.10 -4.50 -4.37
N TYR A 127 6.02 -4.08 -3.50
CA TYR A 127 6.09 -2.72 -2.95
C TYR A 127 7.02 -1.76 -3.70
N SER A 128 7.54 -2.17 -4.86
CA SER A 128 8.45 -1.36 -5.68
C SER A 128 7.86 -0.02 -6.12
N GLY A 129 6.53 0.05 -6.29
CA GLY A 129 5.79 1.25 -6.66
C GLY A 129 5.54 2.25 -5.53
N SER A 130 6.00 2.00 -4.30
CA SER A 130 5.82 2.95 -3.21
C SER A 130 6.83 4.09 -3.24
N LEU A 131 6.34 5.31 -2.96
CA LEU A 131 7.18 6.51 -2.87
C LEU A 131 8.09 6.54 -1.63
N LYS A 132 7.74 5.87 -0.54
CA LYS A 132 8.52 5.87 0.72
C LYS A 132 9.27 4.56 0.92
N LYS A 133 10.57 4.55 0.60
CA LYS A 133 11.46 3.37 0.72
C LYS A 133 11.84 2.99 2.16
N ILE A 134 11.64 3.87 3.15
CA ILE A 134 12.03 3.64 4.56
C ILE A 134 11.41 2.35 5.13
N THR A 135 10.14 2.10 4.82
CA THR A 135 9.42 0.88 5.22
C THR A 135 10.12 -0.38 4.71
N LEU A 136 10.49 -0.39 3.43
CA LEU A 136 11.18 -1.51 2.79
C LEU A 136 12.55 -1.77 3.42
N TYR A 137 13.30 -0.72 3.76
CA TYR A 137 14.59 -0.88 4.44
C TYR A 137 14.44 -1.53 5.82
N ARG A 138 13.43 -1.12 6.60
CA ARG A 138 13.17 -1.71 7.93
C ARG A 138 12.84 -3.20 7.81
N ILE A 139 12.06 -3.58 6.81
CA ILE A 139 11.66 -4.99 6.61
C ILE A 139 12.82 -5.83 6.08
N LYS A 140 13.63 -5.26 5.18
CA LYS A 140 14.88 -5.87 4.75
C LYS A 140 15.79 -6.18 5.93
N TYR A 141 15.93 -5.22 6.86
CA TYR A 141 16.69 -5.42 8.08
C TYR A 141 16.12 -6.55 8.94
N ILE A 142 14.80 -6.56 9.16
CA ILE A 142 14.14 -7.62 9.94
C ILE A 142 14.40 -9.01 9.35
N LEU A 143 14.17 -9.18 8.06
CA LEU A 143 14.36 -10.46 7.38
C LEU A 143 15.82 -10.92 7.39
N ARG A 144 16.77 -9.99 7.19
CA ARG A 144 18.20 -10.31 7.25
C ARG A 144 18.64 -10.78 8.63
N LEU A 145 18.24 -10.07 9.69
CA LEU A 145 18.63 -10.45 11.05
C LEU A 145 17.92 -11.74 11.51
N SER A 146 16.65 -11.92 11.10
CA SER A 146 15.91 -13.17 11.33
C SER A 146 16.61 -14.36 10.66
N CYS A 147 17.07 -14.20 9.42
CA CYS A 147 17.84 -15.22 8.70
C CYS A 147 19.15 -15.54 9.43
N ALA A 148 19.96 -14.52 9.77
CA ALA A 148 21.22 -14.70 10.49
C ALA A 148 21.02 -15.42 11.84
N ARG A 149 19.96 -15.09 12.57
CA ARG A 149 19.59 -15.77 13.84
C ARG A 149 19.07 -17.20 13.66
N THR A 150 18.68 -17.59 12.45
CA THR A 150 18.21 -18.95 12.14
C THR A 150 19.36 -19.86 11.73
N LEU A 151 20.41 -19.28 11.16
CA LEU A 151 21.63 -19.97 10.73
C LEU A 151 22.67 -20.14 11.85
N ALA A 152 22.52 -19.40 12.96
CA ALA A 152 23.36 -19.51 14.15
C ALA A 152 22.77 -20.53 15.13
#